data_AF-A0A6N0HQY6-F1
#
_entry.id   AF-A0A6N0HQY6-F1
#
_cell.length_a   1.000
_cell.length_b   1.000
_cell.length_c   1.000
_cell.angle_alpha   90.00
_cell.angle_beta   90.00
_cell.angle_gamma   90.00
#
_symmetry.space_group_name_H-M   'P 1'
#
loop_
_entity.id
_entity.type
_entity.pdbx_description
1 polymer ?
#
loop_
_entity_poly.entity_id
_entity_poly.type
_entity_poly.pdbx_seq_one_letter_code
_entity_poly.pdbx_strand_id
1 'polypeptide(L)' 'MGLRCTEGRTQTNYRKLEYRDKDLAKLNPILIWEEREIWQYLAMNAIKVNMLYQESYRSLGYCNW' A
#
# COMPACT_ATOMS: atom_id res chain seq x y z
N MET A 1 -2.14 6.35 -4.85
CA MET A 1 -1.54 6.10 -3.51
C MET A 1 -1.49 4.59 -3.26
N GLY A 2 -0.53 4.08 -2.49
CA GLY A 2 -0.37 2.64 -2.21
C GLY A 2 -1.18 2.13 -1.01
N LEU A 3 -2.32 2.76 -0.73
CA LEU A 3 -3.10 2.54 0.48
C LEU A 3 -4.01 1.32 0.35
N ARG A 4 -4.05 0.48 1.39
CA ARG A 4 -4.87 -0.74 1.45
C ARG A 4 -5.76 -0.74 2.69
N CYS A 5 -6.99 -1.24 2.56
CA CYS A 5 -7.91 -1.35 3.70
C CYS A 5 -7.40 -2.30 4.80
N THR A 6 -6.50 -3.22 4.47
CA THR A 6 -5.90 -4.16 5.43
C THR A 6 -4.71 -3.57 6.21
N GLU A 7 -4.29 -2.33 5.92
CA GLU A 7 -3.20 -1.65 6.63
C GLU A 7 -3.70 -0.96 7.91
N GLY A 8 -3.89 -1.74 8.98
CA GLY A 8 -4.18 -1.22 10.33
C GLY A 8 -5.67 -1.11 10.71
N ARG A 9 -5.95 -0.91 12.01
CA ARG A 9 -7.29 -1.05 12.61
C ARG A 9 -8.29 0.08 12.33
N THR A 10 -7.85 1.22 11.78
CA THR A 10 -8.67 2.45 11.63
C THR A 10 -9.05 2.77 10.16
N GLN A 11 -8.79 1.87 9.21
CA GLN A 11 -8.89 2.13 7.76
C GLN A 11 -10.17 1.62 7.06
N THR A 12 -11.34 1.72 7.70
CA THR A 12 -12.60 1.14 7.16
C THR A 12 -13.38 2.04 6.20
N ASN A 13 -13.04 3.33 6.06
CA ASN A 13 -13.84 4.30 5.29
C ASN A 13 -13.19 4.83 4.00
N TYR A 14 -12.08 4.24 3.55
CA TYR A 14 -11.42 4.68 2.33
C TYR A 14 -12.23 4.29 1.08
N ARG A 15 -12.23 5.16 0.07
CA ARG A 15 -12.88 4.91 -1.23
C ARG A 15 -11.84 4.70 -2.31
N LYS A 16 -12.21 3.95 -3.36
CA LYS A 16 -11.35 3.76 -4.54
C LYS A 16 -10.99 5.09 -5.20
N LEU A 17 -11.90 6.07 -5.17
CA LEU A 17 -11.71 7.42 -5.67
C LEU A 17 -12.06 8.42 -4.56
N GLU A 18 -11.13 9.31 -4.24
CA GLU A 18 -11.29 10.38 -3.24
C GLU A 18 -10.93 11.71 -3.88
N TYR A 19 -11.83 12.69 -3.82
CA TYR A 19 -11.52 14.06 -4.24
C TYR A 19 -10.93 14.82 -3.05
N ARG A 20 -9.71 15.33 -3.19
CA ARG A 20 -9.03 16.13 -2.15
C ARG A 20 -9.22 17.63 -2.38
N ASP A 21 -9.17 18.03 -3.65
CA ASP A 21 -9.41 19.40 -4.13
C ASP A 21 -10.10 19.36 -5.50
N LYS A 22 -10.54 20.52 -6.01
CA LYS A 22 -11.26 20.65 -7.30
C LYS A 22 -10.56 19.94 -8.46
N ASP A 23 -9.24 19.97 -8.50
CA ASP A 23 -8.43 19.40 -9.58
C ASP A 23 -7.54 18.23 -9.12
N LEU A 24 -7.73 17.74 -7.88
CA LEU A 24 -6.91 16.66 -7.33
C LEU A 24 -7.76 15.49 -6.86
N ALA A 25 -7.79 14.45 -7.70
CA ALA A 25 -8.36 13.17 -7.38
C ALA A 25 -7.27 12.18 -6.94
N LYS A 26 -7.51 11.49 -5.83
CA LYS A 26 -6.70 10.41 -5.31
C LYS A 26 -7.36 9.07 -5.67
N LEU A 27 -6.65 8.28 -6.46
CA LEU A 27 -7.04 6.92 -6.80
C LEU A 27 -6.29 5.90 -5.92
N ASN A 28 -7.04 4.92 -5.41
CA ASN A 28 -6.54 3.80 -4.61
C ASN A 28 -6.86 2.48 -5.36
N PRO A 29 -6.07 2.10 -6.38
CA PRO A 29 -6.38 0.96 -7.24
C PRO A 29 -6.25 -0.39 -6.53
N ILE A 30 -5.38 -0.47 -5.52
CA ILE A 30 -5.10 -1.68 -4.73
C ILE A 30 -5.82 -1.67 -3.38
N LEU A 31 -6.87 -0.85 -3.23
CA LEU A 31 -7.50 -0.61 -1.93
C LEU A 31 -8.00 -1.89 -1.24
N ILE A 32 -8.51 -2.83 -2.02
CA ILE A 32 -9.05 -4.10 -1.52
C ILE A 32 -8.03 -5.23 -1.49
N TRP A 33 -6.79 -4.98 -1.95
CA TRP A 33 -5.78 -6.02 -2.05
C TRP A 33 -5.24 -6.35 -0.66
N GLU A 34 -5.19 -7.63 -0.36
CA GLU A 34 -4.51 -8.17 0.80
C GLU A 34 -2.98 -8.17 0.57
N GLU A 35 -2.24 -8.34 1.67
CA GLU A 35 -0.78 -8.43 1.61
C GLU A 35 -0.31 -9.58 0.71
N ARG A 36 -0.98 -10.72 0.75
CA ARG A 36 -0.65 -11.89 -0.07
C ARG A 36 -0.78 -11.61 -1.57
N GLU A 37 -1.82 -10.91 -2.00
CA GLU A 37 -2.07 -10.60 -3.42
C GLU A 37 -0.96 -9.70 -3.99
N ILE A 38 -0.43 -8.81 -3.16
CA ILE A 38 0.71 -7.96 -3.54
C ILE A 38 1.96 -8.78 -3.72
N TRP A 39 2.29 -9.65 -2.76
CA TRP A 39 3.45 -10.52 -2.88
C TRP A 39 3.36 -11.46 -4.07
N GLN A 40 2.17 -12.00 -4.34
CA GLN A 40 1.92 -12.82 -5.52
C GLN A 40 2.15 -12.03 -6.81
N TYR A 41 1.60 -10.82 -6.92
CA TYR A 41 1.78 -9.97 -8.09
C TYR A 41 3.26 -9.61 -8.32
N LEU A 42 3.98 -9.22 -7.26
CA LEU A 42 5.40 -8.90 -7.33
C LEU A 42 6.24 -10.09 -7.82
N ALA A 43 5.96 -11.30 -7.30
CA ALA A 43 6.65 -12.51 -7.71
C ALA A 43 6.37 -12.89 -9.17
N MET A 44 5.10 -12.86 -9.58
CA MET A 44 4.70 -13.18 -10.96
C MET A 44 5.27 -12.23 -12.01
N ASN A 45 5.49 -10.97 -11.64
CA ASN A 45 6.00 -9.94 -12.55
C ASN A 45 7.50 -9.65 -12.36
N ALA A 46 8.22 -10.45 -11.55
CA ALA A 46 9.64 -10.26 -11.25
C ALA A 46 10.00 -8.83 -10.81
N ILE A 47 9.13 -8.19 -10.03
CA ILE A 47 9.33 -6.82 -9.55
C ILE A 47 10.31 -6.85 -8.38
N LYS A 48 11.39 -6.06 -8.49
CA LYS A 48 12.36 -5.92 -7.41
C LYS A 48 11.72 -5.27 -6.18
N VAL A 49 11.99 -5.83 -5.00
CA VAL A 49 11.53 -5.32 -3.70
C VAL A 49 12.71 -4.77 -2.90
N ASN A 50 12.44 -3.89 -1.93
CA ASN A 50 13.48 -3.40 -1.03
C ASN A 50 14.00 -4.55 -0.15
N MET A 51 15.32 -4.66 -0.01
CA MET A 51 15.98 -5.75 0.74
C MET A 51 15.58 -5.78 2.22
N LEU A 52 15.22 -4.63 2.81
CA LEU A 52 14.77 -4.56 4.20
C LEU A 52 13.49 -5.39 4.46
N TYR A 53 12.68 -5.67 3.43
CA TYR A 53 11.54 -6.59 3.58
C TYR A 53 11.96 -8.03 3.92
N GLN A 54 13.19 -8.43 3.58
CA GLN A 54 13.76 -9.72 3.96
C GLN A 54 14.23 -9.74 5.41
N GLU A 55 14.56 -8.57 5.97
CA GLU A 55 14.95 -8.37 7.37
C GLU A 55 13.73 -8.21 8.30
N SER A 56 12.56 -8.69 7.88
CA SER A 56 11.28 -8.60 8.61
C SER A 56 10.67 -7.21 8.74
N TYR A 57 11.19 -6.18 8.06
CA TYR A 57 10.53 -4.88 7.99
C TYR A 57 9.27 -4.98 7.12
N ARG A 58 8.09 -4.73 7.70
CA ARG A 58 6.79 -4.75 6.97
C ARG A 58 6.27 -3.36 6.62
N SER A 59 6.89 -2.32 7.17
CA SER A 59 6.66 -0.92 6.84
C SER A 59 7.98 -0.18 6.89
N LEU A 60 8.25 0.65 5.88
CA LEU A 60 9.47 1.45 5.78
C LEU A 60 9.07 2.92 5.94
N GLY A 61 9.49 3.52 7.04
CA GLY A 61 9.33 4.93 7.33
C GLY A 61 10.64 5.53 7.80
N TYR A 62 10.65 6.83 8.01
CA TYR A 62 11.78 7.50 8.63
C TYR A 62 11.72 7.28 10.15
N CYS A 63 12.75 6.65 10.73
CA CYS A 63 12.98 6.67 12.17
C CYS A 63 13.90 7.86 12.47
N ASN A 64 13.42 8.80 13.28
CA ASN A 64 14.28 9.81 13.88
C ASN A 64 14.96 9.18 15.12
N TRP A 65 16.28 9.31 15.23
CA TRP A 65 17.02 8.96 16.44
C TRP A 65 16.92 10.10 17.45
#